data_AF-A0A7X3R1G4-F1
#
_entry.id   AF-A0A7X3R1G4-F1
#
_cell.length_a   1.000
_cell.length_b   1.000
_cell.length_c   1.000
_cell.angle_alpha   90.00
_cell.angle_beta   90.00
_cell.angle_gamma   90.00
#
_symmetry.space_group_name_H-M   'P 1'
#
loop_
_entity.id
_entity.type
_entity.pdbx_description
1 polymer ?
#
loop_
_entity_poly.entity_id
_entity_poly.type
_entity_poly.pdbx_seq_one_letter_code
_entity_poly.pdbx_strand_id
1 'polypeptide(L)'
;MTNPTPGDADAIRDAARALATVTVEAIEALGGAFRHLDRGSMWELQSQLRPLQERLEAALADLREAPLPDRFVPIRDQLGGGADAALEALSAFTRPVPRAERSGNVLAGMRGLAHAQELLYPLRSLHPSLGGLFAEPAVRSDLAALDAHSSDPATGIQRSGLDDDPDARGEFHLYVPESLDGNEARPLVVALHGGMGHGRDFLWTWLREARSRRFLLLA
;
A
#
# COMPACT_ATOMS: atom_id res chain seq x y z
N MET A 1 -17.57 22.65 19.80
CA MET A 1 -16.65 22.36 18.68
C MET A 1 -16.86 23.44 17.64
N THR A 2 -15.88 24.31 17.44
CA THR A 2 -15.91 25.37 16.42
C THR A 2 -15.88 24.72 15.05
N ASN A 3 -16.83 25.08 14.18
CA ASN A 3 -16.82 24.60 12.80
C ASN A 3 -15.55 25.12 12.09
N PRO A 4 -14.85 24.27 11.32
CA PRO A 4 -13.64 24.67 10.61
C PRO A 4 -13.96 25.76 9.58
N THR A 5 -13.03 26.70 9.43
CA THR A 5 -13.12 27.77 8.43
C THR A 5 -12.81 27.21 7.03
N PRO A 6 -13.18 27.92 5.94
CA PRO A 6 -12.82 27.50 4.59
C PRO A 6 -11.31 27.26 4.39
N GLY A 7 -10.45 28.05 5.05
CA GLY A 7 -9.00 27.87 5.01
C GLY A 7 -8.52 26.58 5.68
N ASP A 8 -9.20 26.12 6.73
CA ASP A 8 -8.88 24.86 7.40
C ASP A 8 -9.20 23.65 6.51
N ALA A 9 -10.27 23.73 5.71
CA ALA A 9 -10.68 22.67 4.79
C ALA A 9 -9.73 22.53 3.57
N ASP A 10 -9.12 23.62 3.13
CA ASP A 10 -8.10 23.59 2.07
C ASP A 10 -6.77 23.07 2.64
N ALA A 11 -6.36 23.51 3.83
CA ALA A 11 -5.14 23.08 4.48
C ALA A 11 -5.09 21.55 4.71
N ILE A 12 -6.17 20.94 5.23
CA ILE A 12 -6.21 19.48 5.40
C ILE A 12 -6.16 18.74 4.06
N ARG A 13 -6.83 19.26 3.03
CA ARG A 13 -6.86 18.62 1.70
C ARG A 13 -5.46 18.61 1.09
N ASP A 14 -4.73 19.71 1.24
CA ASP A 14 -3.37 19.83 0.75
C ASP A 14 -2.42 18.94 1.54
N ALA A 15 -2.53 18.89 2.87
CA ALA A 15 -1.76 17.98 3.71
C ALA A 15 -2.02 16.50 3.34
N ALA A 16 -3.29 16.10 3.18
CA ALA A 16 -3.65 14.74 2.78
C ALA A 16 -3.13 14.38 1.37
N ARG A 17 -3.17 15.32 0.42
CA ARG A 17 -2.62 15.13 -0.92
C ARG A 17 -1.10 15.00 -0.90
N ALA A 18 -0.42 15.85 -0.14
CA ALA A 18 1.02 15.80 0.03
C ALA A 18 1.45 14.47 0.62
N LEU A 19 0.78 14.02 1.69
CA LEU A 19 1.04 12.73 2.32
C LEU A 19 0.80 11.58 1.34
N ALA A 20 -0.37 11.53 0.68
CA ALA A 20 -0.67 10.48 -0.30
C ALA A 20 0.38 10.39 -1.41
N THR A 21 0.90 11.54 -1.88
CA THR A 21 1.93 11.58 -2.92
C THR A 21 3.26 11.02 -2.41
N VAL A 22 3.75 11.51 -1.27
CA VAL A 22 5.02 11.06 -0.68
C VAL A 22 4.96 9.60 -0.24
N THR A 23 3.83 9.13 0.31
CA THR A 23 3.65 7.71 0.67
C THR A 23 3.74 6.81 -0.55
N VAL A 24 3.12 7.19 -1.68
CA VAL A 24 3.22 6.43 -2.93
C VAL A 24 4.65 6.42 -3.47
N GLU A 25 5.33 7.57 -3.47
CA GLU A 25 6.75 7.65 -3.86
C GLU A 25 7.63 6.74 -2.98
N ALA A 26 7.42 6.74 -1.66
CA ALA A 26 8.12 5.89 -0.71
C ALA A 26 7.90 4.40 -1.00
N ILE A 27 6.65 3.98 -1.22
CA ILE A 27 6.30 2.58 -1.52
C ILE A 27 6.91 2.15 -2.86
N GLU A 28 6.81 2.96 -3.91
CA GLU A 28 7.37 2.63 -5.22
C GLU A 28 8.91 2.58 -5.19
N ALA A 29 9.56 3.50 -4.48
CA ALA A 29 11.01 3.52 -4.33
C ALA A 29 11.53 2.33 -3.52
N LEU A 30 10.89 2.00 -2.39
CA LEU A 30 11.26 0.85 -1.56
C LEU A 30 11.04 -0.47 -2.31
N GLY A 31 9.88 -0.62 -2.98
CA GLY A 31 9.62 -1.77 -3.84
C GLY A 31 10.62 -1.87 -5.01
N GLY A 32 11.06 -0.72 -5.54
CA GLY A 32 12.16 -0.61 -6.50
C GLY A 32 13.48 -1.13 -5.94
N ALA A 33 13.85 -0.70 -4.74
CA ALA A 33 15.08 -1.14 -4.07
C ALA A 33 15.10 -2.66 -3.84
N PHE A 34 13.97 -3.27 -3.43
CA PHE A 34 13.85 -4.72 -3.28
C PHE A 34 14.11 -5.50 -4.57
N ARG A 35 13.76 -4.94 -5.73
CA ARG A 35 14.02 -5.56 -7.05
C ARG A 35 15.47 -5.42 -7.54
N HIS A 36 16.30 -4.65 -6.84
CA HIS A 36 17.67 -4.33 -7.26
C HIS A 36 18.71 -4.66 -6.19
N LEU A 37 18.37 -5.52 -5.23
CA LEU A 37 19.28 -5.95 -4.16
C LEU A 37 20.56 -6.65 -4.69
N ASP A 38 20.52 -7.16 -5.93
CA ASP A 38 21.65 -7.78 -6.63
C ASP A 38 22.58 -6.78 -7.33
N ARG A 39 22.09 -5.58 -7.67
CA ARG A 39 22.76 -4.66 -8.60
C ARG A 39 23.51 -3.49 -7.96
N GLY A 40 23.27 -3.23 -6.68
CA GLY A 40 23.83 -2.09 -5.96
C GLY A 40 24.37 -2.47 -4.61
N SER A 41 25.18 -1.58 -4.04
CA SER A 41 25.52 -1.72 -2.64
C SER A 41 24.30 -1.36 -1.78
N MET A 42 24.08 -2.12 -0.70
CA MET A 42 23.00 -1.81 0.25
C MET A 42 23.05 -0.36 0.75
N TRP A 43 24.25 0.20 0.90
CA TRP A 43 24.40 1.58 1.35
C TRP A 43 23.87 2.59 0.31
N GLU A 44 24.06 2.34 -1.00
CA GLU A 44 23.53 3.23 -2.05
C GLU A 44 22.00 3.26 -2.01
N LEU A 45 21.37 2.08 -1.95
CA LEU A 45 19.91 1.97 -1.85
C LEU A 45 19.39 2.67 -0.58
N GLN A 46 20.05 2.48 0.56
CA GLN A 46 19.66 3.13 1.82
C GLN A 46 19.84 4.66 1.75
N SER A 47 20.93 5.16 1.15
CA SER A 47 21.17 6.59 0.97
C SER A 47 20.15 7.24 0.04
N GLN A 48 19.70 6.54 -1.00
CA GLN A 48 18.67 7.04 -1.91
C GLN A 48 17.29 7.14 -1.24
N LEU A 49 16.98 6.26 -0.28
CA LEU A 49 15.69 6.23 0.41
C LEU A 49 15.58 7.19 1.60
N ARG A 50 16.71 7.59 2.21
CA ARG A 50 16.71 8.46 3.41
C ARG A 50 15.98 9.79 3.21
N PRO A 51 16.14 10.54 2.10
CA PRO A 51 15.38 11.78 1.88
C PRO A 51 13.86 11.55 1.79
N LEU A 52 13.42 10.37 1.30
CA LEU A 52 11.98 10.03 1.26
C LEU A 52 11.44 9.74 2.65
N GLN A 53 12.24 9.10 3.52
CA GLN A 53 11.88 8.89 4.91
C GLN A 53 11.62 10.23 5.62
N GLU A 54 12.53 11.20 5.51
CA GLU A 54 12.40 12.53 6.13
C GLU A 54 11.17 13.30 5.60
N ARG A 55 10.93 13.24 4.29
CA ARG A 55 9.73 13.85 3.67
C ARG A 55 8.42 13.22 4.16
N LEU A 56 8.41 11.90 4.34
CA LEU A 56 7.24 11.16 4.81
C LEU A 56 6.94 11.47 6.28
N GLU A 57 7.97 11.55 7.13
CA GLU A 57 7.86 11.98 8.53
C GLU A 57 7.26 13.39 8.64
N ALA A 58 7.76 14.34 7.85
CA ALA A 58 7.24 15.70 7.82
C ALA A 58 5.77 15.75 7.36
N ALA A 59 5.43 15.08 6.26
CA ALA A 59 4.05 15.06 5.76
C ALA A 59 3.06 14.39 6.73
N LEU A 60 3.51 13.38 7.48
CA LEU A 60 2.73 12.76 8.56
C LEU A 60 2.46 13.75 9.70
N ALA A 61 3.47 14.52 10.12
CA ALA A 61 3.31 15.54 11.15
C ALA A 61 2.30 16.62 10.70
N ASP A 62 2.45 17.14 9.48
CA ASP A 62 1.55 18.15 8.91
C ASP A 62 0.09 17.68 8.89
N LEU A 63 -0.17 16.44 8.47
CA LEU A 63 -1.54 15.89 8.45
C LEU A 63 -2.14 15.75 9.86
N ARG A 64 -1.33 15.39 10.85
CA ARG A 64 -1.77 15.21 12.24
C ARG A 64 -2.10 16.52 12.94
N GLU A 65 -1.37 17.59 12.60
CA GLU A 65 -1.59 18.93 13.17
C GLU A 65 -2.74 19.69 12.49
N ALA A 66 -3.07 19.35 11.25
CA ALA A 66 -4.11 20.03 10.49
C ALA A 66 -5.51 19.89 11.15
N PRO A 67 -6.26 21.01 11.32
CA PRO A 67 -7.61 20.98 11.87
C PRO A 67 -8.55 20.18 10.97
N LEU A 68 -9.35 19.29 11.58
CA LEU A 68 -10.19 18.35 10.85
C LEU A 68 -11.59 18.22 11.47
N PRO A 69 -12.68 18.32 10.68
CA PRO A 69 -14.00 17.93 11.16
C PRO A 69 -14.11 16.41 11.39
N ASP A 70 -14.80 16.00 12.44
CA ASP A 70 -14.92 14.61 12.92
C ASP A 70 -15.25 13.58 11.82
N ARG A 71 -16.10 13.94 10.86
CA ARG A 71 -16.51 13.04 9.76
C ARG A 71 -15.33 12.53 8.90
N PHE A 72 -14.22 13.24 8.88
CA PHE A 72 -13.04 12.87 8.09
C PHE A 72 -11.95 12.20 8.93
N VAL A 73 -12.13 12.11 10.25
CA VAL A 73 -11.21 11.42 11.16
C VAL A 73 -10.88 10.00 10.68
N PRO A 74 -11.86 9.16 10.27
CA PRO A 74 -11.55 7.81 9.79
C PRO A 74 -10.64 7.79 8.55
N ILE A 75 -10.85 8.72 7.61
CA ILE A 75 -10.04 8.81 6.38
C ILE A 75 -8.62 9.27 6.70
N ARG A 76 -8.48 10.28 7.58
CA ARG A 76 -7.17 10.73 8.05
C ARG A 76 -6.43 9.60 8.76
N ASP A 77 -7.10 8.89 9.67
CA ASP A 77 -6.49 7.84 10.48
C ASP A 77 -6.07 6.66 9.59
N GLN A 78 -6.86 6.28 8.58
CA GLN A 78 -6.49 5.25 7.64
C GLN A 78 -5.33 5.65 6.73
N LEU A 79 -5.33 6.88 6.19
CA LEU A 79 -4.22 7.39 5.37
C LEU A 79 -2.94 7.49 6.20
N GLY A 80 -3.06 8.00 7.43
CA GLY A 80 -1.98 8.09 8.40
C GLY A 80 -1.41 6.72 8.75
N GLY A 81 -2.26 5.73 9.06
CA GLY A 81 -1.83 4.37 9.35
C GLY A 81 -1.09 3.71 8.18
N GLY A 82 -1.57 3.90 6.95
CA GLY A 82 -0.87 3.40 5.76
C GLY A 82 0.49 4.08 5.53
N ALA A 83 0.58 5.38 5.80
CA ALA A 83 1.82 6.14 5.77
C ALA A 83 2.80 5.74 6.89
N ASP A 84 2.31 5.51 8.10
CA ASP A 84 3.09 5.00 9.23
C ASP A 84 3.68 3.62 8.90
N ALA A 85 2.88 2.69 8.36
CA ALA A 85 3.36 1.39 7.93
C ALA A 85 4.43 1.49 6.83
N ALA A 86 4.27 2.41 5.86
CA ALA A 86 5.28 2.67 4.84
C ALA A 86 6.57 3.25 5.44
N LEU A 87 6.45 4.13 6.42
CA LEU A 87 7.58 4.72 7.14
C LEU A 87 8.33 3.68 7.98
N GLU A 88 7.61 2.78 8.65
CA GLU A 88 8.21 1.66 9.38
C GLU A 88 8.94 0.72 8.43
N ALA A 89 8.37 0.39 7.27
CA ALA A 89 9.00 -0.43 6.24
C ALA A 89 10.29 0.20 5.70
N LEU A 90 10.25 1.51 5.41
CA LEU A 90 11.42 2.29 5.01
C LEU A 90 12.49 2.27 6.11
N SER A 91 12.10 2.56 7.36
CA SER A 91 12.99 2.60 8.51
C SER A 91 13.66 1.25 8.78
N ALA A 92 12.91 0.14 8.66
CA ALA A 92 13.45 -1.20 8.77
C ALA A 92 14.56 -1.45 7.74
N PHE A 93 14.37 -0.98 6.50
CA PHE A 93 15.35 -1.12 5.43
C PHE A 93 16.55 -0.18 5.55
N THR A 94 16.34 1.09 5.93
CA THR A 94 17.38 2.13 5.98
C THR A 94 18.23 2.11 7.26
N ARG A 95 17.75 1.44 8.32
CA ARG A 95 18.46 1.32 9.59
C ARG A 95 19.81 0.62 9.43
N PRO A 96 20.91 1.22 9.91
CA PRO A 96 22.22 0.57 9.95
C PRO A 96 22.16 -0.65 10.88
N VAL A 97 22.50 -1.84 10.36
CA VAL A 97 22.58 -3.08 11.14
C VAL A 97 23.81 -3.92 10.77
N PRO A 98 24.30 -4.78 11.69
CA PRO A 98 25.33 -5.76 11.39
C PRO A 98 24.97 -6.63 10.17
N ARG A 99 25.98 -7.13 9.45
CA ARG A 99 25.77 -7.93 8.23
C ARG A 99 24.83 -9.13 8.44
N ALA A 100 24.92 -9.78 9.60
CA ALA A 100 24.10 -10.94 9.94
C ALA A 100 22.59 -10.64 10.02
N GLU A 101 22.21 -9.39 10.32
CA GLU A 101 20.80 -8.99 10.52
C GLU A 101 20.16 -8.39 9.26
N ARG A 102 20.96 -8.09 8.22
CA ARG A 102 20.49 -7.38 7.02
C ARG A 102 19.33 -8.09 6.33
N SER A 103 19.41 -9.41 6.16
CA SER A 103 18.34 -10.19 5.52
C SER A 103 17.03 -10.10 6.30
N GLY A 104 17.11 -10.12 7.64
CA GLY A 104 15.94 -9.95 8.51
C GLY A 104 15.27 -8.60 8.32
N ASN A 105 16.05 -7.52 8.26
CA ASN A 105 15.53 -6.17 7.99
C ASN A 105 14.90 -6.03 6.59
N VAL A 106 15.49 -6.66 5.56
CA VAL A 106 14.91 -6.68 4.22
C VAL A 106 13.55 -7.37 4.23
N LEU A 107 13.46 -8.55 4.86
CA LEU A 107 12.19 -9.28 4.99
C LEU A 107 11.15 -8.51 5.83
N ALA A 108 11.58 -7.83 6.89
CA ALA A 108 10.70 -6.95 7.67
C ALA A 108 10.19 -5.78 6.83
N GLY A 109 11.05 -5.14 6.04
CA GLY A 109 10.66 -4.07 5.12
C GLY A 109 9.68 -4.53 4.04
N MET A 110 9.87 -5.74 3.48
CA MET A 110 8.94 -6.32 2.50
C MET A 110 7.54 -6.55 3.10
N ARG A 111 7.47 -7.09 4.32
CA ARG A 111 6.20 -7.28 5.04
C ARG A 111 5.53 -5.95 5.37
N GLY A 112 6.29 -4.98 5.88
CA GLY A 112 5.80 -3.63 6.14
C GLY A 112 5.27 -2.94 4.87
N LEU A 113 5.94 -3.13 3.73
CA LEU A 113 5.48 -2.60 2.44
C LEU A 113 4.12 -3.18 2.05
N ALA A 114 3.95 -4.50 2.15
CA ALA A 114 2.68 -5.17 1.87
C ALA A 114 1.56 -4.69 2.81
N HIS A 115 1.88 -4.53 4.11
CA HIS A 115 0.93 -4.00 5.09
C HIS A 115 0.51 -2.55 4.80
N ALA A 116 1.46 -1.69 4.41
CA ALA A 116 1.15 -0.32 3.99
C ALA A 116 0.20 -0.31 2.78
N GLN A 117 0.46 -1.17 1.79
CA GLN A 117 -0.41 -1.32 0.62
C GLN A 117 -1.82 -1.79 1.04
N GLU A 118 -1.92 -2.73 1.98
CA GLU A 118 -3.19 -3.21 2.53
C GLU A 118 -4.02 -2.09 3.16
N LEU A 119 -3.41 -1.27 4.01
CA LEU A 119 -4.09 -0.15 4.66
C LEU A 119 -4.54 0.92 3.66
N LEU A 120 -3.76 1.16 2.60
CA LEU A 120 -4.02 2.19 1.60
C LEU A 120 -5.00 1.75 0.52
N TYR A 121 -5.19 0.45 0.28
CA TYR A 121 -6.01 -0.06 -0.81
C TYR A 121 -7.48 0.41 -0.79
N PRO A 122 -8.17 0.51 0.37
CA PRO A 122 -9.52 1.05 0.40
C PRO A 122 -9.59 2.55 0.02
N LEU A 123 -8.47 3.28 0.12
CA LEU A 123 -8.38 4.70 -0.22
C LEU A 123 -8.00 4.95 -1.69
N ARG A 124 -7.84 3.90 -2.51
CA ARG A 124 -7.36 3.99 -3.90
C ARG A 124 -8.18 4.93 -4.80
N SER A 125 -9.47 5.12 -4.51
CA SER A 125 -10.36 6.00 -5.28
C SER A 125 -10.33 7.46 -4.82
N LEU A 126 -9.69 7.76 -3.67
CA LEU A 126 -9.68 9.12 -3.10
C LEU A 126 -8.66 10.05 -3.78
N HIS A 127 -7.59 9.50 -4.37
CA HIS A 127 -6.55 10.30 -5.03
C HIS A 127 -5.90 9.51 -6.19
N PRO A 128 -5.61 10.15 -7.34
CA PRO A 128 -4.99 9.47 -8.49
C PRO A 128 -3.67 8.77 -8.17
N SER A 129 -2.83 9.32 -7.28
CA SER A 129 -1.58 8.66 -6.88
C SER A 129 -1.84 7.35 -6.14
N LEU A 130 -2.86 7.30 -5.27
CA LEU A 130 -3.22 6.08 -4.54
C LEU A 130 -3.78 5.04 -5.50
N GLY A 131 -4.68 5.43 -6.41
CA GLY A 131 -5.20 4.52 -7.43
C GLY A 131 -4.11 4.01 -8.38
N GLY A 132 -3.17 4.88 -8.76
CA GLY A 132 -2.02 4.55 -9.59
C GLY A 132 -1.05 3.55 -8.96
N LEU A 133 -0.97 3.49 -7.62
CA LEU A 133 -0.14 2.51 -6.91
C LEU A 133 -0.58 1.06 -7.22
N PHE A 134 -1.87 0.86 -7.45
CA PHE A 134 -2.51 -0.44 -7.71
C PHE A 134 -2.92 -0.62 -9.18
N ALA A 135 -2.32 0.14 -10.09
CA ALA A 135 -2.61 0.08 -11.52
C ALA A 135 -1.33 0.17 -12.37
N GLU A 136 -1.26 -0.67 -13.40
CA GLU A 136 -0.20 -0.61 -14.41
C GLU A 136 -0.27 0.70 -15.20
N PRO A 137 0.87 1.24 -15.66
CA PRO A 137 0.90 2.53 -16.35
C PRO A 137 -0.08 2.67 -17.52
N ALA A 138 -0.32 1.58 -18.26
CA ALA A 138 -1.20 1.56 -19.43
C ALA A 138 -2.68 1.84 -19.13
N VAL A 139 -3.14 1.65 -17.89
CA VAL A 139 -4.55 1.82 -17.50
C VAL A 139 -4.78 2.97 -16.51
N ARG A 140 -3.72 3.72 -16.16
CA ARG A 140 -3.80 4.85 -15.19
C ARG A 140 -4.66 6.03 -15.67
N SER A 141 -4.97 6.11 -16.97
CA SER A 141 -5.86 7.15 -17.51
C SER A 141 -7.34 6.92 -17.16
N ASP A 142 -7.72 5.69 -16.81
CA ASP A 142 -9.11 5.31 -16.50
C ASP A 142 -9.18 4.43 -15.25
N LEU A 143 -8.70 4.98 -14.12
CA LEU A 143 -8.71 4.28 -12.83
C LEU A 143 -10.13 3.97 -12.34
N ALA A 144 -11.13 4.79 -12.73
CA ALA A 144 -12.51 4.62 -12.31
C ALA A 144 -13.14 3.34 -12.89
N ALA A 145 -12.79 2.97 -14.13
CA ALA A 145 -13.24 1.71 -14.72
C ALA A 145 -12.77 0.46 -13.95
N LEU A 146 -11.65 0.56 -13.21
CA LEU A 146 -11.15 -0.53 -12.39
C LEU A 146 -11.96 -0.75 -11.11
N ASP A 147 -12.81 0.20 -10.71
CA ASP A 147 -13.65 0.16 -9.51
C ASP A 147 -15.15 0.08 -9.82
N ALA A 148 -15.53 -0.27 -11.07
CA ALA A 148 -16.92 -0.26 -11.55
C ALA A 148 -17.92 -1.03 -10.64
N HIS A 149 -17.46 -2.08 -9.97
CA HIS A 149 -18.24 -2.94 -9.07
C HIS A 149 -17.63 -2.99 -7.68
N SER A 150 -16.89 -1.96 -7.24
CA SER A 150 -16.21 -1.98 -5.93
C SER A 150 -17.14 -2.06 -4.71
N SER A 151 -18.44 -1.82 -4.88
CA SER A 151 -19.45 -2.01 -3.83
C SER A 151 -20.03 -3.43 -3.78
N ASP A 152 -19.70 -4.28 -4.75
CA ASP A 152 -20.10 -5.69 -4.75
C ASP A 152 -19.23 -6.47 -3.75
N PRO A 153 -19.82 -7.08 -2.71
CA PRO A 153 -19.08 -7.87 -1.72
C PRO A 153 -18.37 -9.10 -2.31
N ALA A 154 -18.72 -9.54 -3.52
CA ALA A 154 -18.03 -10.63 -4.22
C ALA A 154 -16.70 -10.18 -4.87
N THR A 155 -16.44 -8.86 -4.94
CA THR A 155 -15.20 -8.30 -5.48
C THR A 155 -14.24 -7.85 -4.37
N GLY A 156 -13.01 -7.48 -4.73
CA GLY A 156 -11.97 -7.11 -3.79
C GLY A 156 -11.24 -8.32 -3.19
N ILE A 157 -10.62 -8.12 -2.03
CA ILE A 157 -9.81 -9.14 -1.36
C ILE A 157 -10.70 -9.95 -0.41
N GLN A 158 -10.84 -11.23 -0.72
CA GLN A 158 -11.57 -12.24 0.04
C GLN A 158 -10.58 -13.06 0.88
N ARG A 159 -10.97 -13.43 2.10
CA ARG A 159 -10.16 -14.23 3.03
C ARG A 159 -10.91 -15.50 3.39
N SER A 160 -10.19 -16.61 3.55
CA SER A 160 -10.81 -17.88 3.97
C SER A 160 -10.91 -18.04 5.48
N GLY A 161 -10.08 -17.34 6.25
CA GLY A 161 -10.00 -17.40 7.72
C GLY A 161 -11.11 -16.63 8.44
N LEU A 162 -11.33 -16.97 9.72
CA LEU A 162 -12.27 -16.26 10.61
C LEU A 162 -11.57 -15.25 11.53
N ASP A 163 -10.27 -15.46 11.80
CA ASP A 163 -9.47 -14.63 12.71
C ASP A 163 -8.50 -13.75 11.91
N ASP A 164 -8.12 -12.59 12.45
CA ASP A 164 -7.10 -11.71 11.85
C ASP A 164 -5.69 -12.04 12.38
N ASP A 165 -5.43 -13.32 12.70
CA ASP A 165 -4.11 -13.77 13.13
C ASP A 165 -3.14 -13.74 11.93
N PRO A 166 -2.13 -12.86 11.93
CA PRO A 166 -1.19 -12.75 10.81
C PRO A 166 -0.31 -13.99 10.62
N ASP A 167 -0.22 -14.87 11.62
CA ASP A 167 0.58 -16.10 11.59
C ASP A 167 -0.29 -17.37 11.38
N ALA A 168 -1.59 -17.20 11.13
CA ALA A 168 -2.51 -18.30 10.84
C ALA A 168 -2.04 -19.13 9.64
N ARG A 169 -2.11 -20.46 9.77
CA ARG A 169 -1.71 -21.40 8.71
C ARG A 169 -2.93 -22.07 8.10
N GLY A 170 -2.86 -22.31 6.78
CA GLY A 170 -3.91 -23.00 6.03
C GLY A 170 -4.99 -22.07 5.47
N GLU A 171 -4.79 -20.76 5.59
CA GLU A 171 -5.65 -19.74 5.00
C GLU A 171 -5.16 -19.31 3.63
N PHE A 172 -6.06 -18.75 2.82
CA PHE A 172 -5.74 -18.14 1.54
C PHE A 172 -6.38 -16.76 1.42
N HIS A 173 -5.76 -15.93 0.57
CA HIS A 173 -6.30 -14.65 0.13
C HIS A 173 -6.64 -14.74 -1.35
N LEU A 174 -7.87 -14.41 -1.71
CA LEU A 174 -8.34 -14.36 -3.09
C LEU A 174 -8.70 -12.92 -3.45
N TYR A 175 -7.98 -12.34 -4.40
CA TYR A 175 -8.37 -11.09 -5.02
C TYR A 175 -9.25 -11.32 -6.25
N VAL A 176 -10.44 -10.72 -6.23
CA VAL A 176 -11.39 -10.66 -7.34
C VAL A 176 -11.44 -9.22 -7.84
N PRO A 177 -11.03 -8.91 -9.08
CA PRO A 177 -11.02 -7.54 -9.58
C PRO A 177 -12.37 -6.85 -9.52
N GLU A 178 -12.39 -5.62 -8.98
CA GLU A 178 -13.58 -4.77 -8.83
C GLU A 178 -14.14 -4.25 -10.17
N SER A 179 -13.49 -4.56 -11.28
CA SER A 179 -14.00 -4.31 -12.63
C SER A 179 -14.89 -5.44 -13.17
N LEU A 180 -15.01 -6.56 -12.45
CA LEU A 180 -15.80 -7.72 -12.89
C LEU A 180 -17.23 -7.66 -12.35
N ASP A 181 -18.18 -8.14 -13.16
CA ASP A 181 -19.60 -8.30 -12.82
C ASP A 181 -19.99 -9.77 -12.55
N GLY A 182 -19.01 -10.67 -12.55
CA GLY A 182 -19.19 -12.12 -12.34
C GLY A 182 -19.71 -12.89 -13.56
N ASN A 183 -19.95 -12.25 -14.70
CA ASN A 183 -20.55 -12.89 -15.87
C ASN A 183 -19.52 -13.35 -16.93
N GLU A 184 -18.24 -13.02 -16.72
CA GLU A 184 -17.13 -13.41 -17.58
C GLU A 184 -16.21 -14.43 -16.89
N ALA A 185 -15.83 -15.50 -17.61
CA ALA A 185 -14.77 -16.39 -17.14
C ALA A 185 -13.41 -15.66 -17.18
N ARG A 186 -12.68 -15.67 -16.05
CA ARG A 186 -11.36 -15.04 -15.93
C ARG A 186 -10.31 -16.07 -15.53
N PRO A 187 -9.05 -15.92 -15.97
CA PRO A 187 -7.97 -16.79 -15.51
C PRO A 187 -7.74 -16.62 -14.01
N LEU A 188 -7.39 -17.72 -13.36
CA LEU A 188 -6.89 -17.74 -11.98
C LEU A 188 -5.37 -17.88 -11.99
N VAL A 189 -4.70 -16.95 -11.32
CA VAL A 189 -3.26 -17.01 -11.05
C VAL A 189 -3.07 -17.38 -9.58
N VAL A 190 -2.26 -18.40 -9.32
CA VAL A 190 -1.90 -18.82 -7.96
C VAL A 190 -0.47 -18.39 -7.66
N ALA A 191 -0.31 -17.45 -6.73
CA ALA A 191 0.96 -16.87 -6.32
C ALA A 191 1.48 -17.58 -5.06
N LEU A 192 2.55 -18.35 -5.20
CA LEU A 192 3.13 -19.13 -4.10
C LEU A 192 4.33 -18.40 -3.48
N HIS A 193 4.24 -18.09 -2.20
CA HIS A 193 5.31 -17.42 -1.47
C HIS A 193 6.50 -18.36 -1.15
N GLY A 194 7.67 -17.77 -0.84
CA GLY A 194 8.84 -18.52 -0.39
C GLY A 194 8.80 -18.91 1.09
N GLY A 195 9.82 -19.63 1.58
CA GLY A 195 9.81 -20.26 2.92
C GLY A 195 9.64 -19.35 4.13
N MET A 196 9.86 -18.03 4.00
CA MET A 196 9.67 -17.04 5.07
C MET A 196 8.51 -16.06 4.79
N GLY A 197 7.73 -16.29 3.74
CA GLY A 197 6.60 -15.44 3.34
C GLY A 197 5.26 -15.97 3.84
N HIS A 198 4.21 -15.17 3.62
CA HIS A 198 2.81 -15.53 3.83
C HIS A 198 1.97 -15.10 2.63
N GLY A 199 0.88 -15.82 2.35
CA GLY A 199 -0.04 -15.50 1.25
C GLY A 199 -0.60 -14.08 1.32
N ARG A 200 -0.98 -13.63 2.52
CA ARG A 200 -1.46 -12.27 2.81
C ARG A 200 -0.54 -11.20 2.24
N ASP A 201 0.76 -11.30 2.53
CA ASP A 201 1.75 -10.32 2.08
C ASP A 201 2.06 -10.49 0.59
N PHE A 202 2.17 -11.75 0.15
CA PHE A 202 2.61 -12.07 -1.22
C PHE A 202 1.59 -11.67 -2.28
N LEU A 203 0.30 -11.63 -1.92
CA LEU A 203 -0.77 -11.07 -2.75
C LEU A 203 -0.41 -9.70 -3.32
N TRP A 204 0.16 -8.82 -2.49
CA TRP A 204 0.48 -7.43 -2.84
C TRP A 204 1.59 -7.30 -3.88
N THR A 205 2.36 -8.36 -4.10
CA THR A 205 3.38 -8.42 -5.16
C THR A 205 2.75 -8.45 -6.55
N TRP A 206 1.55 -9.01 -6.69
CA TRP A 206 0.87 -9.25 -7.98
C TRP A 206 -0.45 -8.47 -8.13
N LEU A 207 -0.92 -7.81 -7.06
CA LEU A 207 -2.22 -7.14 -7.05
C LEU A 207 -2.34 -6.08 -8.16
N ARG A 208 -1.26 -5.35 -8.45
CA ARG A 208 -1.23 -4.31 -9.49
C ARG A 208 -1.58 -4.90 -10.86
N GLU A 209 -0.93 -5.99 -11.23
CA GLU A 209 -1.16 -6.71 -12.49
C GLU A 209 -2.53 -7.38 -12.48
N ALA A 210 -2.93 -8.00 -11.36
CA ALA A 210 -4.23 -8.66 -11.22
C ALA A 210 -5.38 -7.69 -11.44
N ARG A 211 -5.31 -6.52 -10.80
CA ARG A 211 -6.30 -5.44 -10.93
C ARG A 211 -6.34 -4.88 -12.35
N SER A 212 -5.18 -4.60 -12.93
CA SER A 212 -5.08 -3.96 -14.26
C SER A 212 -5.51 -4.87 -15.40
N ARG A 213 -5.14 -6.16 -15.32
CA ARG A 213 -5.44 -7.17 -16.36
C ARG A 213 -6.70 -7.98 -16.04
N ARG A 214 -7.35 -7.66 -14.92
CA ARG A 214 -8.57 -8.26 -14.37
C ARG A 214 -8.49 -9.79 -14.34
N PHE A 215 -7.46 -10.35 -13.71
CA PHE A 215 -7.40 -11.79 -13.41
C PHE A 215 -7.63 -12.05 -11.92
N LEU A 216 -8.15 -13.24 -11.60
CA LEU A 216 -8.29 -13.67 -10.20
C LEU A 216 -6.92 -14.04 -9.67
N LEU A 217 -6.60 -13.62 -8.44
CA LEU A 217 -5.30 -13.87 -7.83
C LEU A 217 -5.48 -14.55 -6.48
N LEU A 218 -4.96 -15.77 -6.34
CA LEU A 218 -4.93 -16.52 -5.09
C LEU A 218 -3.51 -16.50 -4.52
N ALA A 219 -3.36 -16.24 -3.21
CA ALA A 219 -2.09 -16.30 -2.50
C ALA A 219 -2.23 -17.00 -1.14
#